data_AF-A0A951MCM2-F1
#
_entry.id   AF-A0A951MCM2-F1
#
_cell.length_a   1.000
_cell.length_b   1.000
_cell.length_c   1.000
_cell.angle_alpha   90.00
_cell.angle_beta   90.00
_cell.angle_gamma   90.00
#
_symmetry.space_group_name_H-M   'P 1'
#
loop_
_entity.id
_entity.type
_entity.pdbx_description
1 polymer ?
#
loop_
_entity_poly.entity_id
_entity_poly.type
_entity_poly.pdbx_seq_one_letter_code
_entity_poly.pdbx_strand_id
1 'polypeptide(L)' 'MKNKTKLILANMFALVAVVTIFSASKSLGIELGLSSQALVPTILLLAVPQMGFAYLYWKSSIDKKKALA' A
#
# COMPACT_ATOMS: atom_id res chain seq x y z
N MET A 1 17.51 8.54 13.52
CA MET A 1 17.07 7.49 12.57
C MET A 1 15.56 7.49 12.23
N LYS A 2 14.78 8.53 12.60
CA LYS A 2 13.30 8.55 12.49
C LYS A 2 12.73 8.41 11.06
N ASN A 3 13.48 8.83 10.03
CA ASN A 3 13.05 8.70 8.62
C ASN A 3 13.15 7.25 8.11
N LYS A 4 14.17 6.48 8.53
CA LYS A 4 14.35 5.09 8.08
C LYS A 4 13.23 4.19 8.61
N THR A 5 12.84 4.35 9.88
CA THR A 5 11.74 3.59 10.48
C THR A 5 10.41 3.85 9.78
N LYS A 6 10.08 5.11 9.44
CA LYS A 6 8.85 5.45 8.70
C LYS A 6 8.83 4.83 7.29
N LEU A 7 9.98 4.81 6.63
CA LEU A 7 10.13 4.18 5.31
C LEU A 7 9.94 2.66 5.39
N ILE A 8 10.53 2.01 6.40
CA ILE A 8 10.35 0.58 6.65
C ILE A 8 8.88 0.25 6.92
N LEU A 9 8.20 1.04 7.76
CA LEU A 9 6.80 0.84 8.08
C LEU A 9 5.90 0.96 6.83
N ALA A 10 6.16 1.95 5.97
CA ALA A 10 5.42 2.13 4.74
C ALA A 10 5.61 0.96 3.76
N ASN A 11 6.84 0.45 3.63
CA ASN A 11 7.13 -0.73 2.81
C ASN A 11 6.51 -2.01 3.40
N MET A 12 6.54 -2.18 4.73
CA MET A 12 5.86 -3.30 5.38
C MET A 12 4.35 -3.26 5.14
N PHE A 13 3.72 -2.08 5.26
CA PHE A 13 2.30 -1.91 4.94
C PHE A 13 2.01 -2.31 3.49
N ALA A 14 2.79 -1.80 2.53
CA ALA A 14 2.64 -2.13 1.13
C ALA A 14 2.77 -3.63 0.87
N LEU A 15 3.77 -4.27 1.48
CA LEU A 15 3.98 -5.71 1.37
C LEU A 15 2.78 -6.50 1.90
N VAL A 16 2.28 -6.15 3.09
CA VAL A 16 1.10 -6.80 3.68
C VAL A 16 -0.13 -6.63 2.80
N ALA A 17 -0.36 -5.43 2.25
CA ALA A 17 -1.47 -5.18 1.34
C ALA A 17 -1.36 -6.03 0.07
N VAL A 18 -0.19 -6.07 -0.55
CA VAL A 18 0.06 -6.86 -1.76
C VAL A 18 -0.16 -8.35 -1.50
N VAL A 19 0.44 -8.89 -0.43
CA VAL A 19 0.29 -10.31 -0.07
C VAL A 19 -1.18 -10.64 0.20
N THR A 20 -1.89 -9.79 0.94
CA THR A 20 -3.29 -10.03 1.29
C THR A 20 -4.18 -10.06 0.04
N ILE A 21 -4.06 -9.06 -0.85
CA ILE A 21 -4.88 -8.98 -2.06
C ILE A 21 -4.53 -10.12 -3.02
N PHE A 22 -3.23 -10.42 -3.18
CA PHE A 22 -2.77 -11.53 -4.02
C PHE A 22 -3.30 -12.88 -3.53
N SER A 23 -3.12 -13.18 -2.24
CA SER A 23 -3.58 -14.44 -1.64
C SER A 23 -5.10 -14.58 -1.68
N ALA A 24 -5.85 -13.51 -1.42
CA ALA A 24 -7.30 -13.50 -1.54
C ALA A 24 -7.75 -13.77 -2.98
N SER A 25 -7.15 -13.08 -3.96
CA SER A 25 -7.47 -13.28 -5.38
C SER A 25 -7.21 -14.71 -5.84
N LYS A 26 -6.05 -15.26 -5.46
CA LYS A 26 -5.70 -16.65 -5.76
C LYS A 26 -6.62 -17.67 -5.09
N SER A 27 -7.03 -17.41 -3.84
CA SER A 27 -7.97 -18.28 -3.12
C SER A 27 -9.36 -18.30 -3.76
N LEU A 28 -9.74 -17.21 -4.44
CA LEU A 28 -10.98 -17.10 -5.22
C LEU A 28 -10.84 -17.64 -6.66
N GLY A 29 -9.69 -18.20 -7.03
CA GLY A 29 -9.41 -18.69 -8.38
C GLY A 29 -9.22 -17.59 -9.42
N ILE A 30 -9.05 -16.33 -9.00
CA ILE A 30 -8.85 -15.20 -9.90
C ILE A 30 -7.37 -15.13 -10.28
N GLU A 31 -7.09 -15.31 -11.57
CA GLU A 31 -5.76 -15.04 -12.12
C GLU A 31 -5.57 -13.56 -12.37
N LEU A 32 -4.50 -12.98 -11.83
CA LEU A 32 -4.17 -11.58 -12.07
C LEU A 32 -3.73 -11.37 -13.52
N GLY A 33 -4.21 -10.30 -14.14
CA GLY A 33 -3.97 -10.02 -15.55
C GLY A 33 -4.93 -8.97 -16.11
N LEU A 34 -5.00 -8.88 -17.44
CA LEU A 34 -5.88 -7.93 -18.15
C LEU A 34 -7.27 -8.51 -18.47
N SER A 35 -7.60 -9.69 -17.94
CA SER A 35 -8.95 -10.26 -18.10
C SER A 35 -9.97 -9.45 -17.29
N SER A 36 -11.23 -9.44 -17.75
CA SER A 36 -12.29 -8.65 -17.12
C SER A 36 -12.50 -8.98 -15.63
N GLN A 37 -12.34 -10.24 -15.23
CA GLN A 37 -12.46 -10.69 -13.83
C GLN A 37 -11.26 -10.30 -12.96
N ALA A 38 -10.10 -10.06 -13.58
CA ALA A 38 -8.85 -9.71 -12.90
C ALA A 38 -8.66 -8.21 -12.70
N LEU A 39 -9.46 -7.37 -13.36
CA LEU A 39 -9.34 -5.91 -13.31
C LEU A 39 -9.43 -5.38 -11.88
N VAL A 40 -10.44 -5.81 -11.12
CA VAL A 40 -10.68 -5.33 -9.75
C VAL A 40 -9.48 -5.63 -8.82
N PRO A 41 -9.03 -6.89 -8.66
CA PRO A 41 -7.89 -7.17 -7.79
C PRO A 41 -6.58 -6.55 -8.31
N THR A 42 -6.40 -6.42 -9.62
CA THR A 42 -5.23 -5.74 -10.20
C THR A 42 -5.20 -4.25 -9.85
N ILE A 43 -6.35 -3.57 -9.94
CA ILE A 43 -6.48 -2.17 -9.52
C ILE A 43 -6.23 -2.04 -8.02
N LEU A 44 -6.80 -2.93 -7.19
CA LEU A 44 -6.60 -2.90 -5.74
C LEU A 44 -5.13 -3.11 -5.35
N LEU A 45 -4.44 -4.03 -6.02
CA LEU A 45 -3.00 -4.29 -5.83
C LEU A 45 -2.13 -3.05 -6.06
N LEU A 46 -2.56 -2.14 -6.94
CA LEU A 46 -1.87 -0.88 -7.19
C LEU A 46 -2.37 0.24 -6.27
N ALA A 47 -3.69 0.45 -6.22
CA ALA A 47 -4.29 1.59 -5.55
C ALA A 47 -4.07 1.56 -4.03
N VAL A 48 -4.23 0.40 -3.38
CA VAL A 48 -4.17 0.31 -1.92
C VAL A 48 -2.76 0.62 -1.38
N PRO A 49 -1.67 0.02 -1.91
CA PRO A 49 -0.32 0.39 -1.49
C PRO A 49 0.01 1.86 -1.78
N GLN A 50 -0.34 2.36 -2.97
CA GLN A 50 -0.04 3.74 -3.37
C GLN A 50 -0.76 4.77 -2.49
N MET A 51 -2.04 4.53 -2.17
CA MET A 51 -2.79 5.37 -1.22
C MET A 51 -2.20 5.29 0.20
N GLY A 52 -1.78 4.11 0.65
CA GLY A 52 -1.10 3.96 1.94
C GLY A 52 0.20 4.74 2.04
N PHE A 53 1.03 4.69 0.99
CA PHE A 53 2.24 5.52 0.90
C PHE A 53 1.92 7.01 0.91
N ALA A 54 0.94 7.45 0.12
CA ALA A 54 0.52 8.85 0.08
C ALA A 54 0.03 9.34 1.46
N TYR A 55 -0.80 8.55 2.14
CA TYR A 55 -1.27 8.85 3.49
C TYR A 55 -0.13 8.96 4.50
N LEU A 56 0.78 7.98 4.52
CA LEU A 56 1.91 7.97 5.45
C LEU A 56 2.87 9.14 5.18
N TYR A 57 3.07 9.50 3.91
CA TYR A 57 3.86 10.66 3.51
C TYR A 57 3.22 11.98 3.97
N TRP A 58 1.92 12.15 3.72
CA TRP A 58 1.17 13.33 4.14
C TRP A 58 1.21 13.50 5.66
N LYS A 59 0.93 12.43 6.41
CA LYS A 59 0.99 12.41 7.88
C LYS A 59 2.38 12.79 8.39
N SER A 60 3.44 12.22 7.80
CA SER A 60 4.81 12.56 8.15
C SER A 60 5.14 14.04 7.92
N SER A 61 4.56 14.66 6.89
CA SER A 61 4.74 16.08 6.57
C SER A 61 4.05 17.00 7.57
N ILE A 62 2.84 16.65 8.03
CA ILE A 62 2.16 17.37 9.11
C ILE A 62 2.95 17.27 10.41
N ASP A 63 3.39 16.07 10.78
CA ASP A 63 4.14 15.85 12.03
C ASP A 63 5.45 16.65 12.06
N LYS A 64 6.12 16.78 10.92
CA LYS A 64 7.32 17.64 10.79
C LYS A 64 7.00 19.11 11.00
N LYS A 65 5.90 19.62 10.44
CA LYS A 65 5.48 21.02 10.63
C LYS A 65 5.17 21.34 12.10
N LYS A 66 4.48 20.43 12.80
CA LYS A 66 4.18 20.58 14.24
C LYS A 66 5.41 20.51 15.15
N ALA A 67 6.48 19.85 14.73
CA ALA A 67 7.72 19.77 15.50
C ALA A 67 8.65 20.98 15.30
N LEU A 68 8.33 21.88 14.36
CA LEU A 68 9.09 23.09 14.04
C LEU A 68 8.36 24.38 14.44
N ALA A 69 7.12 24.28 14.92
CA ALA A 69 6.32 25.37 15.48
C ALA A 69 6.30 25.24 17.01
#